data_AF-A0A0G1M2M0-F1
#
_entry.id   AF-A0A0G1M2M0-F1
#
_cell.length_a   1.000
_cell.length_b   1.000
_cell.length_c   1.000
_cell.angle_alpha   90.00
_cell.angle_beta   90.00
_cell.angle_gamma   90.00
#
_symmetry.space_group_name_H-M   'P 1'
#
loop_
_entity.id
_entity.type
_entity.pdbx_description
1 polymer ?
#
loop_
_entity_poly.entity_id
_entity_poly.type
_entity_poly.pdbx_seq_one_letter_code
_entity_poly.pdbx_strand_id
1 'polypeptide(L)'
;MTLAKMELPHGFRKLKPAKWWGSVLEVAISKRELEDAVKKASIKENITYNGYLTHQKNDLLHYYFSQYPRRKFESISVASRLEKALVTLTRLSGGKSYIETRSKEPIFRVVLGLRQGYKKENSLHTVSEIANELDQVGSKVSISEAQILTIGPWGKYTEPAAVIEGNLQHLDNVYLLEEKFRQSRFVVNDLHREICYLVETKWCDNPDRE
;
A
#
# COMPACT_ATOMS: atom_id res chain seq x y z
N MET A 1 10.17 16.37 19.56
CA MET A 1 9.64 17.17 18.44
C MET A 1 8.15 16.91 18.32
N THR A 2 7.37 17.88 18.77
CA THR A 2 5.92 17.91 18.63
C THR A 2 5.57 17.92 17.14
N LEU A 3 4.65 17.06 16.70
CA LEU A 3 4.05 17.14 15.36
C LEU A 3 3.68 18.60 15.13
N ALA A 4 4.27 19.26 14.13
CA ALA A 4 3.50 20.29 13.44
C ALA A 4 2.20 19.58 13.05
N LYS A 5 1.06 20.06 13.55
CA LYS A 5 -0.25 19.58 13.13
C LYS A 5 -0.30 19.81 11.63
N MET A 6 0.02 18.78 10.86
CA MET A 6 -0.19 18.77 9.42
C MET A 6 -1.70 18.90 9.23
N GLU A 7 -2.16 20.07 8.78
CA GLU A 7 -3.55 20.28 8.44
C GLU A 7 -3.81 19.59 7.11
N LEU A 8 -4.65 18.56 7.12
CA LEU A 8 -5.05 17.88 5.91
C LEU A 8 -5.89 18.84 5.04
N PRO A 9 -5.91 18.66 3.71
CA PRO A 9 -6.83 19.37 2.84
C PRO A 9 -8.29 19.20 3.32
N HIS A 10 -9.13 20.19 3.05
CA HIS A 10 -10.53 20.15 3.47
C HIS A 10 -11.25 18.89 2.96
N GLY A 11 -11.98 18.21 3.85
CA GLY A 11 -12.68 16.96 3.55
C GLY A 11 -11.81 15.70 3.62
N PHE A 12 -10.54 15.81 4.01
CA PHE A 12 -9.70 14.64 4.28
C PHE A 12 -9.83 14.20 5.74
N ARG A 13 -9.80 12.89 5.95
CA ARG A 13 -9.88 12.26 7.27
C ARG A 13 -8.76 11.25 7.43
N LYS A 14 -7.79 11.55 8.30
CA LYS A 14 -6.77 10.59 8.70
C LYS A 14 -7.35 9.63 9.74
N LEU A 15 -7.35 8.34 9.42
CA LEU A 15 -7.67 7.29 10.36
C LEU A 15 -6.59 7.22 11.46
N LYS A 16 -6.98 6.79 12.67
CA LYS A 16 -6.11 6.55 13.83
C LYS A 16 -4.88 5.75 13.40
N PRO A 17 -3.64 6.24 13.58
CA PRO A 17 -2.46 5.46 13.21
C PRO A 17 -2.36 4.14 13.97
N ALA A 18 -1.80 3.12 13.33
CA ALA A 18 -1.38 1.89 14.00
C ALA A 18 0.12 1.69 13.80
N LYS A 19 0.72 0.80 14.60
CA LYS A 19 2.10 0.36 14.39
C LYS A 19 2.21 -0.25 13.00
N TRP A 20 3.25 0.13 12.26
CA TRP A 20 3.54 -0.41 10.95
C TRP A 20 4.21 -1.77 11.03
N TRP A 21 3.85 -2.61 10.06
CA TRP A 21 4.52 -3.85 9.74
C TRP A 21 4.45 -4.04 8.22
N GLY A 22 5.57 -4.44 7.64
CA GLY A 22 5.74 -4.71 6.22
C GLY A 22 6.76 -5.82 6.00
N SER A 23 6.64 -6.52 4.88
CA SER A 23 7.57 -7.55 4.46
C SER A 23 7.66 -7.62 2.96
N VAL A 24 8.75 -8.18 2.47
CA VAL A 24 8.97 -8.44 1.06
C VAL A 24 9.10 -9.94 0.86
N LEU A 25 8.37 -10.46 -0.13
CA LEU A 25 8.51 -11.81 -0.66
C LEU A 25 9.05 -11.72 -2.09
N GLU A 26 10.19 -12.35 -2.32
CA GLU A 26 10.87 -12.44 -3.60
C GLU A 26 10.65 -13.82 -4.21
N VAL A 27 10.08 -13.89 -5.41
CA VAL A 27 9.75 -15.16 -6.07
C VAL A 27 10.08 -15.15 -7.56
N ALA A 28 10.60 -16.27 -8.05
CA ALA A 28 10.87 -16.53 -9.47
C ALA A 28 9.77 -17.43 -10.07
N ILE A 29 8.52 -17.02 -9.89
CA ILE A 29 7.33 -17.70 -10.42
C ILE A 29 6.46 -16.68 -11.15
N SER A 30 5.53 -17.13 -11.98
CA SER A 30 4.58 -16.23 -12.63
C SER A 30 3.66 -15.55 -11.61
N LYS A 31 3.11 -14.40 -11.99
CA LYS A 31 2.10 -13.70 -11.18
C LYS A 31 0.92 -14.62 -10.84
N ARG A 32 0.48 -15.46 -11.77
CA ARG A 32 -0.65 -16.38 -11.56
C ARG A 32 -0.33 -17.41 -10.48
N GLU A 33 0.86 -17.99 -10.51
CA GLU A 33 1.31 -18.94 -9.49
C GLU A 33 1.42 -18.28 -8.11
N LEU A 34 1.90 -17.03 -8.07
CA LEU A 34 1.91 -16.26 -6.84
C LEU A 34 0.49 -15.97 -6.31
N GLU A 35 -0.44 -15.55 -7.17
CA GLU A 35 -1.85 -15.35 -6.77
C GLU A 35 -2.46 -16.64 -6.19
N ASP A 36 -2.17 -17.80 -6.80
CA ASP A 36 -2.62 -19.10 -6.30
C ASP A 36 -1.98 -19.46 -4.94
N ALA A 37 -0.69 -19.15 -4.74
CA ALA A 37 -0.02 -19.33 -3.47
C ALA A 37 -0.62 -18.43 -2.37
N VAL A 38 -0.85 -17.15 -2.67
CA VAL A 38 -1.50 -16.20 -1.73
C VAL A 38 -2.91 -16.66 -1.39
N LYS A 39 -3.70 -17.13 -2.37
CA LYS A 39 -5.04 -17.68 -2.12
C LYS A 39 -5.01 -18.88 -1.18
N LYS A 40 -4.10 -19.84 -1.42
CA LYS A 40 -3.92 -21.02 -0.54
C LYS A 40 -3.50 -20.61 0.87
N ALA A 41 -2.59 -19.64 0.97
CA ALA A 41 -2.10 -19.12 2.24
C ALA A 41 -3.21 -18.39 3.01
N SER A 42 -4.01 -17.56 2.32
CA SER A 42 -5.16 -16.83 2.86
C SER A 42 -6.20 -17.78 3.47
N ILE A 43 -6.55 -18.84 2.75
CA ILE A 43 -7.49 -19.87 3.26
C ILE A 43 -6.89 -20.57 4.49
N LYS A 44 -5.60 -20.93 4.44
CA LYS A 44 -4.95 -21.68 5.51
C LYS A 44 -4.81 -20.87 6.82
N GLU A 45 -4.43 -19.61 6.73
CA GLU A 45 -4.23 -18.75 7.91
C GLU A 45 -5.49 -17.96 8.29
N ASN A 46 -6.54 -18.06 7.46
CA ASN A 46 -7.77 -17.27 7.55
C ASN A 46 -7.47 -15.77 7.71
N ILE A 47 -6.59 -15.24 6.85
CA ILE A 47 -6.23 -13.81 6.80
C ILE A 47 -6.35 -13.26 5.40
N THR A 48 -6.49 -11.95 5.30
CA THR A 48 -6.27 -11.23 4.05
C THR A 48 -4.80 -10.85 3.93
N TYR A 49 -4.23 -11.16 2.77
CA TYR A 49 -2.92 -10.70 2.36
C TYR A 49 -3.11 -9.37 1.60
N ASN A 50 -2.74 -8.26 2.22
CA ASN A 50 -2.85 -6.91 1.67
C ASN A 50 -1.48 -6.44 1.22
N GLY A 51 -1.33 -6.10 -0.05
CA GLY A 51 -0.02 -5.75 -0.57
C GLY A 51 -0.03 -5.26 -2.00
N TYR A 52 1.16 -5.16 -2.56
CA TYR A 52 1.36 -4.81 -3.95
C TYR A 52 2.54 -5.57 -4.55
N LEU A 53 2.49 -5.76 -5.86
CA LEU A 53 3.52 -6.36 -6.66
C LEU A 53 4.35 -5.28 -7.33
N THR A 54 5.67 -5.49 -7.40
CA THR A 54 6.54 -4.77 -8.32
C THR A 54 7.33 -5.78 -9.17
N HIS A 55 7.67 -5.37 -10.39
CA HIS A 55 8.54 -6.15 -11.28
C HIS A 55 9.97 -5.60 -11.19
N GLN A 56 10.95 -6.50 -11.05
CA GLN A 56 12.36 -6.16 -11.18
C GLN A 56 12.86 -6.51 -12.58
N LYS A 57 14.01 -5.93 -12.98
CA LYS A 57 14.63 -6.09 -14.30
C LYS A 57 15.01 -7.55 -14.67
N ASN A 58 14.94 -8.49 -13.72
CA ASN A 58 15.35 -9.88 -13.88
C ASN A 58 14.16 -10.87 -13.83
N ASP A 59 12.94 -10.41 -14.16
CA ASP A 59 11.69 -11.18 -14.05
C ASP A 59 11.34 -11.69 -12.64
N LEU A 60 12.09 -11.23 -11.62
CA LEU A 60 11.80 -11.50 -10.22
C LEU A 60 10.60 -10.66 -9.78
N LEU A 61 9.57 -11.33 -9.25
CA LEU A 61 8.40 -10.68 -8.67
C LEU A 61 8.65 -10.42 -7.19
N HIS A 62 8.40 -9.18 -6.79
CA HIS A 62 8.40 -8.79 -5.38
C HIS A 62 6.96 -8.55 -4.94
N TYR A 63 6.51 -9.28 -3.92
CA TYR A 63 5.27 -9.00 -3.24
C TYR A 63 5.54 -8.33 -1.91
N TYR A 64 5.13 -7.08 -1.80
CA TYR A 64 5.19 -6.30 -0.57
C TYR A 64 3.92 -6.56 0.22
N PHE A 65 4.04 -7.36 1.28
CA PHE A 65 2.92 -7.70 2.15
C PHE A 65 2.91 -6.77 3.37
N SER A 66 1.78 -6.11 3.61
CA SER A 66 1.65 -5.03 4.59
C SER A 66 0.39 -5.18 5.45
N GLN A 67 0.41 -4.46 6.58
CA GLN A 67 -0.57 -4.58 7.65
C GLN A 67 -1.89 -3.81 7.43
N TYR A 68 -2.08 -3.06 6.34
CA TYR A 68 -3.21 -2.11 6.24
C TYR A 68 -4.31 -2.48 5.24
N PRO A 69 -5.30 -3.27 5.68
CA PRO A 69 -6.57 -3.36 5.00
C PRO A 69 -7.52 -2.21 5.33
N ARG A 70 -8.58 -2.15 4.55
CA ARG A 70 -9.82 -1.44 4.89
C ARG A 70 -10.38 -1.95 6.21
N ARG A 71 -10.50 -1.07 7.21
CA ARG A 71 -11.09 -1.38 8.51
C ARG A 71 -12.57 -1.71 8.45
N LYS A 72 -13.24 -1.29 7.39
CA LYS A 72 -14.63 -1.72 7.11
C LYS A 72 -14.75 -3.24 6.93
N PHE A 73 -13.72 -3.89 6.38
CA PHE A 73 -13.77 -5.32 6.04
C PHE A 73 -13.09 -6.19 7.09
N GLU A 74 -12.04 -5.70 7.73
CA GLU A 74 -11.31 -6.46 8.74
C GLU A 74 -10.58 -5.58 9.73
N SER A 75 -10.43 -6.09 10.95
CA SER A 75 -9.56 -5.49 11.96
C SER A 75 -8.09 -5.58 11.52
N ILE A 76 -7.28 -4.59 11.90
CA ILE A 76 -5.83 -4.62 11.70
C ILE A 76 -5.26 -5.87 12.39
N SER A 77 -4.63 -6.75 11.60
CA SER A 77 -3.97 -7.96 12.12
C SER A 77 -2.72 -7.58 12.91
N VAL A 78 -2.45 -8.29 14.01
CA VAL A 78 -1.22 -8.09 14.80
C VAL A 78 0.01 -8.66 14.07
N ALA A 79 1.19 -8.08 14.32
CA ALA A 79 2.44 -8.44 13.64
C ALA A 79 2.75 -9.94 13.70
N SER A 80 2.61 -10.59 14.85
CA SER A 80 2.88 -12.03 15.00
C SER A 80 2.02 -12.92 14.08
N ARG A 81 0.77 -12.50 13.81
CA ARG A 81 -0.12 -13.21 12.87
C ARG A 81 0.33 -13.02 11.43
N LEU A 82 0.80 -11.82 11.09
CA LEU A 82 1.34 -11.48 9.76
C LEU A 82 2.67 -12.21 9.49
N GLU A 83 3.54 -12.32 10.49
CA GLU A 83 4.81 -13.06 10.41
C GLU A 83 4.58 -14.55 10.15
N LYS A 84 3.65 -15.17 10.89
CA LYS A 84 3.26 -16.56 10.63
C LYS A 84 2.71 -16.73 9.20
N ALA A 85 1.89 -15.78 8.76
CA ALA A 85 1.32 -15.80 7.43
C ALA A 85 2.37 -15.62 6.33
N LEU A 86 3.39 -14.80 6.56
CA LEU A 86 4.54 -14.66 5.67
C LEU A 86 5.29 -15.99 5.54
N VAL A 87 5.60 -16.66 6.65
CA VAL A 87 6.27 -17.98 6.63
C VAL A 87 5.47 -19.00 5.80
N THR A 88 4.15 -19.06 6.00
CA THR A 88 3.28 -19.93 5.20
C THR A 88 3.34 -19.59 3.72
N LEU A 89 3.27 -18.31 3.37
CA LEU A 89 3.30 -17.85 1.99
C LEU A 89 4.64 -18.15 1.32
N THR A 90 5.76 -17.84 1.98
CA THR A 90 7.12 -18.11 1.51
C THR A 90 7.32 -19.59 1.18
N ARG A 91 6.81 -20.48 2.04
CA ARG A 91 6.86 -21.93 1.81
C ARG A 91 6.01 -22.36 0.62
N LEU A 92 4.83 -21.76 0.44
CA LEU A 92 3.91 -22.10 -0.67
C LEU A 92 4.39 -21.57 -2.03
N SER A 93 5.11 -20.44 -2.04
CA SER A 93 5.64 -19.85 -3.27
C SER A 93 7.05 -20.33 -3.63
N GLY A 94 7.75 -20.99 -2.71
CA GLY A 94 9.16 -21.37 -2.90
C GLY A 94 10.12 -20.17 -2.91
N GLY A 95 9.68 -19.02 -2.40
CA GLY A 95 10.44 -17.77 -2.43
C GLY A 95 11.36 -17.56 -1.24
N LYS A 96 11.92 -16.35 -1.17
CA LYS A 96 12.62 -15.82 0.00
C LYS A 96 11.85 -14.62 0.54
N SER A 97 11.82 -14.47 1.85
CA SER A 97 11.12 -13.34 2.47
C SER A 97 11.90 -12.73 3.61
N TYR A 98 11.71 -11.43 3.80
CA TYR A 98 12.21 -10.70 4.97
C TYR A 98 11.19 -9.67 5.44
N ILE A 99 11.26 -9.35 6.72
CA ILE A 99 10.48 -8.27 7.34
C ILE A 99 11.24 -6.97 7.07
N GLU A 100 10.53 -5.94 6.65
CA GLU A 100 11.13 -4.62 6.45
C GLU A 100 11.53 -4.02 7.80
N THR A 101 12.68 -3.34 7.83
CA THR A 101 13.16 -2.68 9.04
C THR A 101 12.82 -1.20 9.02
N ARG A 102 12.76 -0.61 10.21
CA ARG A 102 12.60 0.84 10.38
C ARG A 102 13.65 1.61 9.58
N SER A 103 13.21 2.63 8.84
CA SER A 103 14.11 3.56 8.18
C SER A 103 14.80 4.49 9.18
N LYS A 104 16.13 4.66 9.05
CA LYS A 104 16.87 5.69 9.79
C LYS A 104 16.48 7.10 9.33
N GLU A 105 16.22 7.24 8.04
CA GLU A 105 15.80 8.49 7.41
C GLU A 105 14.27 8.69 7.54
N PRO A 106 13.78 9.94 7.63
CA PRO A 106 12.36 10.27 7.73
C PRO A 106 11.63 10.01 6.40
N ILE A 107 11.44 8.74 6.06
CA ILE A 107 10.88 8.29 4.77
C ILE A 107 9.41 7.92 4.93
N PHE A 108 8.59 8.34 3.96
CA PHE A 108 7.25 7.82 3.76
C PHE A 108 7.19 6.88 2.54
N ARG A 109 6.17 6.02 2.53
CA ARG A 109 5.72 5.27 1.36
C ARG A 109 4.20 5.39 1.23
N VAL A 110 3.73 5.82 0.07
CA VAL A 110 2.32 5.79 -0.34
C VAL A 110 2.14 4.78 -1.46
N VAL A 111 1.09 3.96 -1.34
CA VAL A 111 0.63 3.09 -2.43
C VAL A 111 -0.67 3.66 -2.93
N LEU A 112 -0.64 4.19 -4.15
CA LEU A 112 -1.75 4.89 -4.77
C LEU A 112 -2.33 4.06 -5.91
N GLY A 113 -3.60 3.67 -5.82
CA GLY A 113 -4.27 3.03 -6.96
C GLY A 113 -4.49 4.00 -8.10
N LEU A 114 -4.36 3.51 -9.33
CA LEU A 114 -4.46 4.36 -10.51
C LEU A 114 -5.89 4.56 -11.00
N ARG A 115 -6.88 3.81 -10.49
CA ARG A 115 -8.30 4.03 -10.86
C ARG A 115 -8.91 5.08 -9.95
N GLN A 116 -9.55 6.08 -10.56
CA GLN A 116 -10.29 7.07 -9.78
C GLN A 116 -11.31 6.38 -8.88
N GLY A 117 -11.33 6.75 -7.60
CA GLY A 117 -12.23 6.19 -6.60
C GLY A 117 -12.24 4.66 -6.47
N TYR A 118 -11.24 3.96 -7.03
CA TYR A 118 -11.13 2.49 -7.02
C TYR A 118 -12.28 1.74 -7.71
N LYS A 119 -13.04 2.39 -8.59
CA LYS A 119 -14.14 1.76 -9.36
C LYS A 119 -13.62 1.26 -10.71
N LYS A 120 -14.08 0.07 -11.13
CA LYS A 120 -13.52 -0.61 -12.32
C LYS A 120 -13.79 0.16 -13.61
N GLU A 121 -14.94 0.83 -13.67
CA GLU A 121 -15.48 1.61 -14.78
C GLU A 121 -14.86 3.01 -14.92
N ASN A 122 -14.11 3.47 -13.91
CA ASN A 122 -13.52 4.79 -13.93
C ASN A 122 -12.22 4.85 -14.73
N SER A 123 -11.83 6.07 -15.12
CA SER A 123 -10.58 6.32 -15.84
C SER A 123 -9.37 5.87 -15.02
N LEU A 124 -8.39 5.33 -15.74
CA LEU A 124 -7.10 4.92 -15.20
C LEU A 124 -6.08 6.03 -15.44
N HIS A 125 -5.45 6.49 -14.38
CA HIS A 125 -4.29 7.39 -14.46
C HIS A 125 -3.01 6.61 -14.77
N THR A 126 -2.02 7.31 -15.30
CA THR A 126 -0.69 6.71 -15.54
C THR A 126 0.28 7.12 -14.45
N VAL A 127 1.32 6.30 -14.23
CA VAL A 127 2.40 6.67 -13.33
C VAL A 127 3.14 7.92 -13.80
N SER A 128 3.26 8.13 -15.12
CA SER A 128 3.84 9.34 -15.70
C SER A 128 3.04 10.60 -15.40
N GLU A 129 1.70 10.53 -15.41
CA GLU A 129 0.86 11.65 -14.98
C GLU A 129 1.16 12.03 -13.53
N ILE A 130 1.20 11.05 -12.63
CA ILE A 130 1.51 11.25 -11.21
C ILE A 130 2.90 11.86 -11.03
N ALA A 131 3.89 11.37 -11.78
CA ALA A 131 5.26 11.89 -11.74
C ALA A 131 5.34 13.35 -12.18
N ASN A 132 4.72 13.69 -13.30
CA ASN A 132 4.71 15.06 -13.81
C ASN A 132 4.12 16.05 -12.82
N GLU A 133 3.05 15.67 -12.11
CA GLU A 133 2.43 16.52 -11.09
C GLU A 133 3.35 16.75 -9.88
N LEU A 134 4.01 15.69 -9.41
CA LEU A 134 4.94 15.77 -8.28
C LEU A 134 6.18 16.60 -8.63
N ASP A 135 6.67 16.50 -9.86
CA ASP A 135 7.80 17.27 -10.37
C ASP A 135 7.47 18.77 -10.48
N GLN A 136 6.26 19.13 -10.95
CA GLN A 136 5.83 20.53 -11.04
C GLN A 136 5.82 21.26 -9.70
N VAL A 137 5.53 20.55 -8.62
CA VAL A 137 5.55 21.09 -7.24
C VAL A 137 6.90 20.86 -6.54
N GLY A 138 7.93 20.40 -7.27
CA GLY A 138 9.29 20.24 -6.77
C GLY A 138 9.46 19.12 -5.74
N SER A 139 8.60 18.10 -5.77
CA SER A 139 8.67 16.96 -4.84
C SER A 139 9.86 16.08 -5.18
N LYS A 140 10.80 15.92 -4.25
CA LYS A 140 11.89 14.96 -4.39
C LYS A 140 11.45 13.60 -3.89
N VAL A 141 10.79 12.84 -4.75
CA VAL A 141 10.25 11.50 -4.48
C VAL A 141 10.65 10.52 -5.57
N SER A 142 10.77 9.24 -5.23
CA SER A 142 10.84 8.15 -6.20
C SER A 142 9.43 7.63 -6.47
N ILE A 143 9.19 7.23 -7.72
CA ILE A 143 7.92 6.66 -8.14
C ILE A 143 8.20 5.41 -8.94
N SER A 144 7.45 4.35 -8.67
CA SER A 144 7.54 3.08 -9.40
C SER A 144 6.17 2.52 -9.73
N GLU A 145 6.10 1.82 -10.86
CA GLU A 145 4.92 1.06 -11.23
C GLU A 145 4.73 -0.13 -10.29
N ALA A 146 3.49 -0.32 -9.87
CA ALA A 146 3.10 -1.43 -9.03
C ALA A 146 1.72 -1.94 -9.40
N GLN A 147 1.32 -3.02 -8.75
CA GLN A 147 -0.03 -3.52 -8.80
C GLN A 147 -0.49 -3.92 -7.42
N ILE A 148 -1.52 -3.27 -6.90
CA ILE A 148 -2.18 -3.72 -5.68
C ILE A 148 -2.68 -5.15 -5.90
N LEU A 149 -2.34 -6.03 -4.98
CA LEU A 149 -2.81 -7.41 -4.91
C LEU A 149 -3.27 -7.68 -3.49
N THR A 150 -4.58 -7.77 -3.33
CA THR A 150 -5.22 -8.14 -2.07
C THR A 150 -6.02 -9.42 -2.26
N ILE A 151 -5.71 -10.44 -1.46
CA ILE A 151 -6.44 -11.71 -1.47
C ILE A 151 -6.79 -12.11 -0.04
N GLY A 152 -8.07 -12.29 0.21
CA GLY A 152 -8.61 -12.72 1.50
C GLY A 152 -9.68 -13.80 1.35
N PRO A 153 -10.27 -14.27 2.47
CA PRO A 153 -11.39 -15.23 2.44
C PRO A 153 -12.60 -14.73 1.64
N TRP A 154 -12.75 -13.42 1.51
CA TRP A 154 -13.82 -12.75 0.78
C TRP A 154 -13.56 -12.62 -0.74
N GLY A 155 -12.37 -12.95 -1.22
CA GLY A 155 -12.03 -12.93 -2.63
C GLY A 155 -10.72 -12.20 -2.95
N LYS A 156 -10.64 -11.72 -4.19
CA LYS A 156 -9.45 -11.06 -4.76
C LYS A 156 -9.79 -9.65 -5.23
N TYR A 157 -8.91 -8.71 -4.92
CA TYR A 157 -8.90 -7.37 -5.47
C TYR A 157 -7.52 -7.07 -6.07
N THR A 158 -7.52 -6.52 -7.29
CA THR A 158 -6.31 -6.10 -7.99
C THR A 158 -6.50 -4.78 -8.70
N GLU A 159 -5.46 -3.95 -8.71
CA GLU A 159 -5.48 -2.66 -9.39
C GLU A 159 -4.07 -2.20 -9.77
N PRO A 160 -3.85 -1.62 -10.96
CA PRO A 160 -2.61 -0.88 -11.24
C PRO A 160 -2.39 0.22 -10.19
N ALA A 161 -1.16 0.42 -9.77
CA ALA A 161 -0.82 1.36 -8.71
C ALA A 161 0.52 2.06 -8.98
N ALA A 162 0.73 3.19 -8.31
CA ALA A 162 2.03 3.82 -8.15
C ALA A 162 2.49 3.65 -6.70
N VAL A 163 3.76 3.32 -6.51
CA VAL A 163 4.42 3.39 -5.20
C VAL A 163 5.28 4.65 -5.19
N ILE A 164 4.96 5.56 -4.28
CA ILE A 164 5.62 6.85 -4.11
C ILE A 164 6.39 6.80 -2.79
N GLU A 165 7.71 6.98 -2.84
CA GLU A 165 8.56 7.04 -1.65
C GLU A 165 9.36 8.34 -1.63
N GLY A 166 9.57 8.90 -0.45
CA GLY A 166 10.39 10.10 -0.31
C GLY A 166 10.49 10.58 1.12
N ASN A 167 11.14 11.72 1.30
CA ASN A 167 11.25 12.34 2.62
C ASN A 167 9.87 12.85 3.09
N LEU A 168 9.55 12.66 4.37
CA LEU A 168 8.29 13.09 5.00
C LEU A 168 7.92 14.55 4.74
N GLN A 169 8.90 15.43 4.52
CA GLN A 169 8.65 16.83 4.17
C GLN A 169 7.88 17.01 2.85
N HIS A 170 7.87 16.01 1.97
CA HIS A 170 7.18 16.03 0.68
C HIS A 170 5.82 15.31 0.70
N LEU A 171 5.40 14.76 1.84
CA LEU A 171 4.16 13.99 1.94
C LEU A 171 2.90 14.81 1.59
N ASP A 172 2.88 16.10 1.93
CA ASP A 172 1.74 16.98 1.65
C ASP A 172 1.51 17.14 0.14
N ASN A 173 2.57 17.13 -0.66
CA ASN A 173 2.45 17.18 -2.12
C ASN A 173 1.74 15.93 -2.67
N VAL A 174 1.90 14.77 -2.01
CA VAL A 174 1.17 13.54 -2.38
C VAL A 174 -0.31 13.69 -2.06
N TYR A 175 -0.68 14.34 -0.96
CA TYR A 175 -2.10 14.54 -0.60
C TYR A 175 -2.83 15.40 -1.64
N LEU A 176 -2.13 16.36 -2.27
CA LEU A 176 -2.67 17.17 -3.35
C LEU A 176 -2.97 16.37 -4.63
N LEU A 177 -2.18 15.32 -4.91
CA LEU A 177 -2.46 14.42 -6.04
C LEU A 177 -3.81 13.73 -5.91
N GLU A 178 -4.14 13.32 -4.69
CA GLU A 178 -5.33 12.53 -4.39
C GLU A 178 -6.61 13.34 -4.65
N GLU A 179 -6.54 14.66 -4.46
CA GLU A 179 -7.60 15.59 -4.86
C GLU A 179 -7.75 15.63 -6.40
N LYS A 180 -6.64 15.79 -7.12
CA LYS A 180 -6.62 15.89 -8.58
C LYS A 180 -7.07 14.60 -9.27
N PHE A 181 -6.64 13.46 -8.76
CA PHE A 181 -6.94 12.13 -9.29
C PHE A 181 -8.22 11.52 -8.67
N ARG A 182 -8.96 12.29 -7.88
CA ARG A 182 -10.26 11.90 -7.28
C ARG A 182 -10.21 10.54 -6.58
N GLN A 183 -9.15 10.35 -5.84
CA GLN A 183 -8.89 9.08 -5.16
C GLN A 183 -9.70 9.04 -3.89
N SER A 184 -10.40 7.94 -3.61
CA SER A 184 -11.27 7.89 -2.43
C SER A 184 -10.49 7.81 -1.13
N ARG A 185 -9.29 7.23 -1.15
CA ARG A 185 -8.47 6.94 0.03
C ARG A 185 -7.09 6.49 -0.39
N PHE A 186 -6.12 6.45 0.50
CA PHE A 186 -4.80 5.85 0.23
C PHE A 186 -4.09 5.53 1.55
N VAL A 187 -3.12 4.61 1.50
CA VAL A 187 -2.34 4.20 2.68
C VAL A 187 -1.05 5.00 2.72
N VAL A 188 -0.72 5.50 3.91
CA VAL A 188 0.56 6.13 4.20
C VAL A 188 1.30 5.29 5.22
N ASN A 189 2.52 4.86 4.87
CA ASN A 189 3.48 4.28 5.79
C ASN A 189 4.55 5.32 6.10
N ASP A 190 4.71 5.68 7.37
CA ASP A 190 5.85 6.44 7.88
C ASP A 190 6.86 5.42 8.41
N LEU A 191 7.83 5.09 7.56
CA LEU A 191 8.81 4.03 7.80
C LEU A 191 9.81 4.41 8.90
N HIS A 192 9.94 5.70 9.19
CA HIS A 192 10.81 6.19 10.25
C HIS A 192 10.17 6.09 11.62
N ARG A 193 8.87 6.37 11.73
CA ARG A 193 8.14 6.30 13.01
C ARG A 193 7.50 4.93 13.24
N GLU A 194 7.61 4.02 12.28
CA GLU A 194 6.97 2.71 12.29
C GLU A 194 5.47 2.82 12.52
N ILE A 195 4.84 3.75 11.80
CA ILE A 195 3.38 3.92 11.83
C ILE A 195 2.81 3.86 10.42
N CYS A 196 1.57 3.39 10.33
CA CYS A 196 0.79 3.44 9.11
C CYS A 196 -0.64 3.82 9.40
N TYR A 197 -1.27 4.46 8.42
CA TYR A 197 -2.63 4.96 8.50
C TYR A 197 -3.26 5.08 7.12
N LEU A 198 -4.58 5.03 7.09
CA LEU A 198 -5.38 5.30 5.90
C LEU A 198 -5.79 6.78 5.91
N VAL A 199 -5.77 7.41 4.75
CA VAL A 199 -6.32 8.75 4.55
C VAL A 199 -7.61 8.61 3.75
N GLU A 200 -8.72 8.96 4.40
CA GLU A 200 -10.03 9.36 3.87
C GLU A 200 -9.93 10.60 2.98
N THR A 201 -10.38 10.62 1.71
CA THR A 201 -10.57 11.91 0.99
C THR A 201 -12.06 12.26 0.91
N LYS A 202 -12.38 13.46 0.43
CA LYS A 202 -13.76 13.90 0.14
C LYS A 202 -14.48 13.03 -0.90
N TRP A 203 -13.75 12.23 -1.69
CA TRP A 203 -14.27 11.31 -2.69
C TRP A 203 -14.53 9.90 -2.12
N CYS A 204 -14.47 9.74 -0.80
CA CYS A 204 -14.74 8.48 -0.13
C CYS A 204 -16.25 8.24 0.06
N ASP A 205 -16.88 7.59 -0.92
CA ASP A 205 -18.31 7.22 -0.83
C ASP A 205 -18.64 6.22 0.29
N ASN A 206 -17.61 5.53 0.79
CA ASN A 206 -17.77 4.43 1.72
C ASN A 206 -16.63 4.44 2.75
N PRO A 207 -16.73 5.28 3.79
CA PRO A 207 -15.70 5.42 4.81
C PRO A 207 -15.62 4.21 5.74
N ASP A 208 -14.45 4.01 6.32
CA ASP A 208 -14.19 3.01 7.34
C ASP A 208 -14.74 3.47 8.70
N ARG A 209 -15.35 2.54 9.45
CA ARG A 209 -15.78 2.79 10.82
C ARG A 209 -14.56 2.63 11.74
N GLU A 210 -14.24 3.66 12.50
CA GLU A 210 -13.17 3.63 13.53
C GLU A 210 -13.75 3.55 14.93
#